data_AF-A0A8T1GTK6-F1
#
_entry.id   AF-A0A8T1GTK6-F1
#
_cell.length_a   1.000
_cell.length_b   1.000
_cell.length_c   1.000
_cell.angle_alpha   90.00
_cell.angle_beta   90.00
_cell.angle_gamma   90.00
#
_symmetry.space_group_name_H-M   'P 1'
#
loop_
_entity.id
_entity.type
_entity.pdbx_description
1 polymer ?
#
loop_
_entity_poly.entity_id
_entity_poly.type
_entity_poly.pdbx_seq_one_letter_code
_entity_poly.pdbx_strand_id
1 'polypeptide(L)'
;MAQQELRQAFAKDEAKCVAKILAGASAEAAAEEHPEACPIDAATLHAHFTGTNAPRTDFDYDAASGQEFRAALDSLQPATIATDAFEEELTLDEVEDQLTRAAKTSSPGHDGIGYDVYSRFATQLVPLLHAAYQFCWRHRRVPRLWK
;
A
#
# COMPACT_ATOMS: atom_id res chain seq x y z
N MET A 1 28.67 13.95 20.78
CA MET A 1 28.29 15.39 20.77
C MET A 1 27.19 15.64 19.72
N ALA A 2 27.44 15.45 18.43
CA ALA A 2 26.48 15.75 17.34
C ALA A 2 25.09 15.05 17.44
N GLN A 3 25.03 13.78 17.86
CA GLN A 3 23.77 13.03 17.89
C GLN A 3 22.81 13.49 19.01
N GLN A 4 23.36 14.00 20.12
CA GLN A 4 22.56 14.47 21.26
C GLN A 4 21.97 15.86 20.99
N GLU A 5 22.71 16.70 20.28
CA GLU A 5 22.24 18.00 19.76
C GLU A 5 21.13 17.82 18.72
N LEU A 6 21.26 16.83 17.84
CA LEU A 6 20.22 16.46 16.86
C LEU A 6 18.91 16.01 17.53
N ARG A 7 19.01 15.19 18.59
CA ARG A 7 17.84 14.78 19.37
C ARG A 7 17.14 15.95 20.06
N GLN A 8 17.91 16.90 20.61
CA GLN A 8 17.35 18.12 21.21
C GLN A 8 16.72 19.05 20.16
N ALA A 9 17.31 19.15 18.98
CA ALA A 9 16.75 19.94 17.87
C ALA A 9 15.46 19.34 17.32
N PHE A 10 15.40 18.00 17.19
CA PHE A 10 14.22 17.27 16.76
C PHE A 10 13.06 17.44 17.76
N ALA A 11 13.34 17.32 19.06
CA ALA A 11 12.33 17.50 20.11
C ALA A 11 11.79 18.95 20.19
N LYS A 12 12.55 19.93 19.70
CA LYS A 12 12.17 21.35 19.72
C LYS A 12 11.40 21.77 18.47
N ASP A 13 11.80 21.26 17.31
CA ASP A 13 11.20 21.58 16.01
C ASP A 13 11.52 20.48 14.99
N GLU A 14 10.67 19.46 14.97
CA GLU A 14 10.81 18.26 14.13
C GLU A 14 10.89 18.62 12.63
N ALA A 15 9.93 19.43 12.15
CA ALA A 15 9.84 19.76 10.72
C ALA A 15 11.10 20.48 10.23
N LYS A 16 11.63 21.41 11.01
CA LYS A 16 12.85 22.15 10.67
C LYS A 16 14.11 21.29 10.78
N CYS A 17 14.15 20.40 11.77
CA CYS A 17 15.24 19.45 11.94
C CYS A 17 15.32 18.49 10.73
N VAL A 18 14.19 17.91 10.34
CA VAL A 18 14.08 17.00 9.19
C VAL A 18 14.41 17.74 7.88
N ALA A 19 13.86 18.94 7.67
CA ALA A 19 14.17 19.74 6.47
C ALA A 19 15.67 20.04 6.35
N LYS A 20 16.36 20.32 7.46
CA LYS A 20 17.81 20.55 7.47
C LYS A 20 18.61 19.29 7.16
N ILE A 21 18.19 18.13 7.68
CA ILE A 21 18.82 16.84 7.38
C ILE A 21 18.66 16.51 5.90
N LEU A 22 17.45 16.67 5.37
CA LEU A 22 17.14 16.40 3.96
C LEU A 22 17.86 17.36 3.01
N ALA A 23 17.99 18.64 3.38
CA ALA A 23 18.76 19.62 2.61
C ALA A 23 20.25 19.27 2.57
N GLY A 24 20.81 18.70 3.64
CA GLY A 24 22.19 18.21 3.65
C GLY A 24 22.39 16.91 2.87
N ALA A 25 21.32 16.16 2.62
CA ALA A 25 21.31 14.93 1.83
C ALA A 25 20.83 15.14 0.38
N SER A 26 20.64 16.40 -0.06
CA SER A 26 20.19 16.69 -1.42
C SER A 26 21.27 16.33 -2.45
N ALA A 27 20.83 16.03 -3.68
CA ALA A 27 21.69 15.58 -4.78
C ALA A 27 22.83 16.55 -5.14
N GLU A 28 22.74 17.83 -4.74
CA GLU A 28 23.80 18.83 -4.98
C GLU A 28 24.97 18.72 -4.00
N ALA A 29 24.77 18.08 -2.83
CA ALA A 29 25.84 17.74 -1.89
C ALA A 29 26.40 16.32 -2.13
N ALA A 30 25.75 15.51 -2.96
CA ALA A 30 26.11 14.13 -3.30
C ALA A 30 27.23 14.03 -4.36
N ALA A 31 28.26 14.88 -4.25
CA ALA A 31 29.49 14.76 -5.03
C ALA A 31 30.53 13.83 -4.37
N GLU A 32 30.09 12.97 -3.45
CA GLU A 32 30.85 11.79 -3.04
C GLU A 32 30.23 10.58 -3.74
N GLU A 33 31.08 9.79 -4.38
CA GLU A 33 30.75 8.52 -5.04
C GLU A 33 29.95 7.64 -4.07
N HIS A 34 28.62 7.74 -4.12
CA HIS A 34 27.77 6.77 -3.48
C HIS A 34 27.98 5.46 -4.25
N PRO A 35 28.49 4.40 -3.61
CA PRO A 35 28.62 3.13 -4.30
C PRO A 35 27.23 2.72 -4.80
N GLU A 36 27.11 2.51 -6.12
CA GLU A 36 25.91 2.01 -6.82
C GLU A 36 25.35 0.72 -6.19
N ALA A 37 26.16 0.05 -5.37
CA ALA A 37 25.80 -1.11 -4.58
C ALA A 37 25.86 -0.79 -3.08
N CYS A 38 24.85 -1.27 -2.35
CA CYS A 38 24.88 -1.28 -0.89
C CYS A 38 26.20 -1.92 -0.40
N PRO A 39 26.96 -1.27 0.52
CA PRO A 39 28.22 -1.82 1.01
C PRO A 39 28.04 -3.07 1.87
N ILE A 40 26.80 -3.39 2.24
CA ILE A 40 26.42 -4.59 2.98
C ILE A 40 25.88 -5.59 1.96
N ASP A 41 26.47 -6.77 1.90
CA ASP A 41 25.97 -7.82 1.02
C ASP A 41 24.60 -8.32 1.48
N ALA A 42 23.83 -8.85 0.53
CA ALA A 42 22.47 -9.31 0.78
C ALA A 42 22.40 -10.43 1.83
N ALA A 43 23.43 -11.28 1.96
CA ALA A 43 23.44 -12.35 2.94
C ALA A 43 23.63 -11.78 4.36
N THR A 44 24.50 -10.79 4.52
CA THR A 44 24.70 -10.08 5.80
C THR A 44 23.44 -9.31 6.22
N LEU A 45 22.77 -8.61 5.29
CA LEU A 45 21.48 -7.98 5.58
C LEU A 45 20.42 -9.00 5.98
N HIS A 46 20.29 -10.07 5.21
CA HIS A 46 19.33 -11.13 5.49
C HIS A 46 19.58 -11.79 6.84
N ALA A 47 20.83 -12.09 7.18
CA ALA A 47 21.22 -12.66 8.48
C ALA A 47 20.91 -11.70 9.64
N HIS A 48 21.17 -10.41 9.47
CA HIS A 48 20.86 -9.40 10.49
C HIS A 48 19.35 -9.27 10.73
N PHE A 49 18.55 -9.17 9.67
CA PHE A 49 17.09 -9.06 9.82
C PHE A 49 16.47 -10.36 10.32
N THR A 50 16.97 -11.51 9.87
CA THR A 50 16.54 -12.81 10.40
C THR A 50 16.90 -12.93 11.87
N GLY A 51 18.12 -12.61 12.29
CA GLY A 51 18.50 -12.69 13.71
C GLY A 51 17.76 -11.71 14.62
N THR A 52 17.44 -10.52 14.09
CA THR A 52 16.73 -9.47 14.85
C THR A 52 15.22 -9.70 14.93
N ASN A 53 14.61 -10.19 13.85
CA ASN A 53 13.15 -10.30 13.73
C ASN A 53 12.64 -11.74 13.77
N ALA A 54 13.52 -12.75 13.77
CA ALA A 54 13.08 -14.11 14.04
C ALA A 54 12.44 -14.14 15.43
N PRO A 55 11.24 -14.72 15.56
CA PRO A 55 10.63 -14.95 16.85
C PRO A 55 11.61 -15.73 17.72
N ARG A 56 12.02 -15.15 18.85
CA ARG A 56 12.88 -15.83 19.83
C ARG A 56 12.17 -16.99 20.52
N THR A 57 10.85 -16.90 20.54
CA THR A 57 9.91 -17.86 21.09
C THR A 57 8.73 -17.90 20.16
N ASP A 58 8.16 -19.08 19.94
CA ASP A 58 6.88 -19.19 19.26
C ASP A 58 5.82 -18.38 20.03
N PHE A 59 5.02 -17.61 19.29
CA PHE A 59 3.94 -16.85 19.90
C PHE A 59 2.87 -17.83 20.39
N ASP A 60 2.71 -17.88 21.71
CA ASP A 60 1.61 -18.60 22.34
C ASP A 60 0.50 -17.61 22.67
N TYR A 61 -0.64 -17.80 22.01
CA TYR A 61 -1.82 -16.98 22.17
C TYR A 61 -2.40 -17.05 23.58
N ASP A 62 -2.27 -18.18 24.30
CA ASP A 62 -2.90 -18.40 25.62
C ASP A 62 -1.94 -18.12 26.78
N ALA A 63 -0.63 -18.07 26.51
CA ALA A 63 0.36 -17.70 27.52
C ALA A 63 0.18 -16.28 28.07
N ALA A 64 0.88 -15.99 29.17
CA ALA A 64 0.90 -14.66 29.78
C ALA A 64 1.45 -13.59 28.81
N SER A 65 2.40 -13.95 27.94
CA SER A 65 2.92 -13.07 26.88
C SER A 65 1.87 -12.67 25.84
N GLY A 66 0.82 -13.48 25.66
CA GLY A 66 -0.30 -13.19 24.76
C GLY A 66 -1.33 -12.23 25.35
N GLN A 67 -1.25 -11.87 26.64
CA GLN A 67 -2.27 -11.05 27.30
C GLN A 67 -2.43 -9.66 26.66
N GLU A 68 -1.33 -8.99 26.32
CA GLU A 68 -1.39 -7.69 25.66
C GLU A 68 -2.06 -7.78 24.29
N PHE A 69 -1.79 -8.86 23.55
CA PHE A 69 -2.42 -9.11 22.25
C PHE A 69 -3.93 -9.38 22.39
N ARG A 70 -4.33 -10.20 23.36
CA ARG A 70 -5.76 -10.45 23.65
C ARG A 70 -6.49 -9.19 24.08
N ALA A 71 -5.88 -8.39 24.96
CA ALA A 71 -6.45 -7.10 25.37
C ALA A 71 -6.60 -6.13 24.19
N ALA A 72 -5.66 -6.14 23.24
CA ALA A 72 -5.77 -5.38 22.01
C ALA A 72 -6.92 -5.88 21.12
N LEU A 73 -7.08 -7.21 20.96
CA LEU A 73 -8.20 -7.79 20.22
C LEU A 73 -9.56 -7.46 20.86
N ASP A 74 -9.66 -7.52 22.18
CA ASP A 74 -10.88 -7.19 22.92
C ASP A 74 -11.27 -5.71 22.78
N SER A 75 -10.30 -4.83 22.47
CA SER A 75 -10.55 -3.40 22.20
C SER A 75 -11.09 -3.13 20.79
N LEU A 76 -10.99 -4.10 19.88
CA LEU A 76 -11.53 -3.99 18.53
C LEU A 76 -13.04 -4.14 18.58
N GLN A 77 -13.76 -3.39 17.75
CA GLN A 77 -15.18 -3.63 17.58
C GLN A 77 -15.38 -5.06 17.04
N PRO A 78 -16.39 -5.80 17.54
CA PRO A 78 -16.73 -7.10 16.98
C PRO A 78 -16.88 -6.96 15.48
N ALA A 79 -16.22 -7.85 14.72
CA ALA A 79 -16.36 -7.86 13.28
C ALA A 79 -17.86 -7.95 12.94
N THR A 80 -18.40 -6.86 12.40
CA THR A 80 -19.75 -6.89 11.86
C THR A 80 -19.69 -7.84 10.68
N ILE A 81 -20.53 -8.88 10.72
CA ILE A 81 -20.77 -9.76 9.58
C ILE A 81 -21.56 -8.93 8.56
N ALA A 82 -20.94 -7.91 7.99
CA ALA A 82 -21.45 -7.23 6.81
C ALA A 82 -21.04 -8.08 5.60
N THR A 83 -21.65 -9.28 5.51
CA THR A 83 -21.55 -10.13 4.32
C THR A 83 -22.15 -9.45 3.10
N ASP A 84 -23.05 -8.50 3.34
CA ASP A 84 -23.75 -7.68 2.35
C ASP A 84 -22.76 -7.08 1.33
N ALA A 85 -21.62 -6.56 1.79
CA ALA A 85 -20.59 -5.97 0.93
C ALA A 85 -19.95 -6.95 -0.08
N PHE A 86 -20.07 -8.27 0.17
CA PHE A 86 -19.56 -9.33 -0.71
C PHE A 86 -20.68 -10.12 -1.41
N GLU A 87 -21.93 -9.92 -1.01
CA GLU A 87 -23.11 -10.61 -1.54
C GLU A 87 -23.97 -9.71 -2.43
N GLU A 88 -23.85 -8.39 -2.27
CA GLU A 88 -24.57 -7.41 -3.07
C GLU A 88 -24.13 -7.44 -4.55
N GLU A 89 -25.13 -7.36 -5.42
CA GLU A 89 -24.92 -7.29 -6.85
C GLU A 89 -24.43 -5.91 -7.23
N LEU A 90 -23.23 -5.82 -7.81
CA LEU A 90 -22.70 -4.57 -8.37
C LEU A 90 -23.74 -3.97 -9.31
N THR A 91 -24.09 -2.71 -9.09
CA THR A 91 -25.08 -1.95 -9.86
C THR A 91 -24.42 -1.16 -11.00
N LEU A 92 -25.22 -0.68 -11.95
CA LEU A 92 -24.71 0.17 -13.04
C LEU A 92 -24.23 1.53 -12.51
N ASP A 93 -24.94 2.11 -11.54
CA ASP A 93 -24.60 3.40 -10.93
C ASP A 93 -23.23 3.32 -10.23
N GLU A 94 -22.95 2.22 -9.54
CA GLU A 94 -21.62 1.99 -8.92
C GLU A 94 -20.51 1.89 -9.97
N VAL A 95 -20.77 1.26 -11.12
CA VAL A 95 -19.80 1.22 -12.23
C VAL A 95 -19.55 2.62 -12.79
N GLU A 96 -20.61 3.41 -12.97
CA GLU A 96 -20.52 4.79 -13.44
C GLU A 96 -19.76 5.70 -12.46
N ASP A 97 -20.00 5.55 -11.15
CA ASP A 97 -19.27 6.24 -10.09
C ASP A 97 -17.78 5.92 -10.13
N GLN A 98 -17.42 4.64 -10.31
CA GLN A 98 -16.02 4.23 -10.41
C GLN A 98 -15.34 4.77 -11.67
N LEU A 99 -16.04 4.76 -12.81
CA LEU A 99 -15.54 5.39 -14.04
C LEU A 99 -15.33 6.90 -13.85
N THR A 100 -16.24 7.59 -13.17
CA THR A 100 -16.13 9.03 -12.94
C THR A 100 -14.92 9.38 -12.06
N ARG A 101 -14.55 8.50 -11.13
CA ARG A 101 -13.38 8.66 -10.25
C ARG A 101 -12.04 8.44 -10.96
N ALA A 102 -12.02 7.71 -12.07
CA ALA A 102 -10.79 7.40 -12.77
C ALA A 102 -10.14 8.66 -13.37
N ALA A 103 -8.84 8.82 -13.13
CA ALA A 103 -8.09 9.97 -13.64
C ALA A 103 -7.97 9.90 -15.17
N LYS A 104 -8.39 10.96 -15.87
CA LYS A 104 -8.30 11.07 -17.34
C LYS A 104 -6.87 10.97 -17.87
N THR A 105 -5.88 11.33 -17.05
CA THR A 105 -4.45 11.28 -17.37
C THR A 105 -3.78 10.00 -16.89
N SER A 106 -4.55 8.96 -16.59
CA SER A 106 -3.98 7.65 -16.25
C SER A 106 -3.23 7.07 -17.44
N SER A 107 -2.19 6.29 -17.14
CA SER A 107 -1.43 5.56 -18.16
C SER A 107 -2.35 4.61 -18.92
N PRO A 108 -2.21 4.50 -20.25
CA PRO A 108 -2.99 3.56 -21.04
C PRO A 108 -2.84 2.11 -20.59
N GLY A 109 -3.89 1.31 -20.83
CA GLY A 109 -3.86 -0.13 -20.62
C GLY A 109 -3.04 -0.87 -21.67
N HIS A 110 -3.14 -2.20 -21.69
CA HIS A 110 -2.42 -3.06 -22.64
C HIS A 110 -2.73 -2.80 -24.13
N ASP A 111 -3.88 -2.19 -24.41
CA ASP A 111 -4.30 -1.75 -25.75
C ASP A 111 -3.66 -0.42 -26.19
N GLY A 112 -2.95 0.28 -25.29
CA GLY A 112 -2.37 1.59 -25.55
C GLY A 112 -3.38 2.73 -25.61
N ILE A 113 -4.64 2.50 -25.25
CA ILE A 113 -5.70 3.51 -25.28
C ILE A 113 -5.83 4.18 -23.90
N GLY A 114 -5.73 5.51 -23.88
CA GLY A 114 -5.87 6.32 -22.67
C GLY A 114 -7.31 6.40 -22.17
N TYR A 115 -7.47 6.62 -20.86
CA TYR A 115 -8.81 6.74 -20.26
C TYR A 115 -9.59 7.97 -20.74
N ASP A 116 -8.89 9.01 -21.19
CA ASP A 116 -9.48 10.18 -21.84
C ASP A 116 -10.30 9.81 -23.10
N VAL A 117 -9.90 8.77 -23.83
CA VAL A 117 -10.63 8.23 -24.97
C VAL A 117 -11.81 7.39 -24.48
N TYR A 118 -11.58 6.47 -23.55
CA TYR A 118 -12.63 5.61 -22.99
C TYR A 118 -13.78 6.41 -22.37
N SER A 119 -13.49 7.47 -21.63
CA SER A 119 -14.50 8.31 -20.98
C SER A 119 -15.50 8.93 -21.96
N ARG A 120 -15.17 9.06 -23.25
CA ARG A 120 -16.10 9.55 -24.28
C ARG A 120 -17.19 8.53 -24.63
N PHE A 121 -16.93 7.27 -24.36
CA PHE A 121 -17.82 6.13 -24.61
C PHE A 121 -18.42 5.59 -23.32
N ALA A 122 -18.44 6.38 -22.24
CA ALA A 122 -18.92 5.95 -20.92
C ALA A 122 -20.33 5.33 -20.98
N THR A 123 -21.24 5.91 -21.78
CA THR A 123 -22.61 5.41 -21.94
C THR A 123 -22.68 3.99 -22.52
N GLN A 124 -21.71 3.59 -23.34
CA GLN A 124 -21.59 2.22 -23.85
C GLN A 124 -20.73 1.33 -22.93
N LEU A 125 -19.75 1.91 -22.24
CA LEU A 125 -18.82 1.18 -21.38
C LEU A 125 -19.47 0.73 -20.08
N VAL A 126 -20.30 1.54 -19.44
CA VAL A 126 -20.98 1.20 -18.17
C VAL A 126 -21.71 -0.15 -18.25
N PRO A 127 -22.65 -0.37 -19.19
CA PRO A 127 -23.34 -1.65 -19.29
C PRO A 127 -22.42 -2.80 -19.70
N LEU A 128 -21.39 -2.53 -20.51
CA LEU A 128 -20.42 -3.55 -20.94
C LEU A 128 -19.54 -4.04 -19.77
N LEU A 129 -19.03 -3.11 -18.96
CA LEU A 129 -18.19 -3.40 -17.80
C LEU A 129 -18.99 -4.11 -16.71
N HIS A 130 -20.24 -3.69 -16.49
CA HIS A 130 -21.16 -4.37 -15.59
C HIS A 130 -21.39 -5.82 -16.01
N ALA A 131 -21.74 -6.07 -17.28
CA ALA A 131 -21.94 -7.42 -17.81
C ALA A 131 -20.65 -8.27 -17.73
N ALA A 132 -19.49 -7.68 -18.05
CA ALA A 132 -18.20 -8.36 -17.93
C ALA A 132 -17.90 -8.74 -16.48
N TYR A 133 -18.12 -7.84 -15.53
CA TYR A 133 -17.96 -8.11 -14.10
C TYR A 133 -18.88 -9.25 -13.65
N GLN A 134 -20.18 -9.20 -13.98
CA GLN A 134 -21.13 -10.25 -13.63
C GLN A 134 -20.71 -11.62 -14.18
N PHE A 135 -20.25 -11.66 -15.43
CA PHE A 135 -19.75 -12.89 -16.03
C PHE A 135 -18.53 -13.44 -15.28
N CYS A 136 -17.55 -12.58 -14.99
CA CYS A 136 -16.34 -12.96 -14.27
C CYS A 136 -16.66 -13.47 -12.85
N TRP A 137 -17.55 -12.78 -12.15
CA TRP A 137 -18.00 -13.11 -10.80
C TRP A 137 -18.73 -14.45 -10.78
N ARG A 138 -19.76 -14.61 -11.63
CA ARG A 138 -20.58 -15.83 -11.73
C ARG A 138 -19.74 -17.06 -12.05
N HIS A 139 -18.73 -16.93 -12.90
CA HIS A 139 -17.87 -18.04 -13.31
C HIS A 139 -16.57 -18.15 -12.51
N ARG A 140 -16.32 -17.26 -11.54
CA ARG A 140 -15.07 -17.15 -10.79
C ARG A 140 -13.83 -17.11 -11.69
N ARG A 141 -13.94 -16.38 -12.81
CA ARG A 141 -12.92 -16.29 -13.86
C ARG A 141 -12.58 -14.84 -14.13
N VAL A 142 -11.45 -14.40 -13.60
CA VAL A 142 -10.88 -13.09 -13.93
C VAL A 142 -10.02 -13.23 -15.18
N PRO A 143 -10.19 -12.37 -16.21
CA PRO A 143 -9.35 -12.35 -17.39
C PRO A 143 -7.87 -12.28 -17.00
N ARG A 144 -7.04 -13.10 -17.65
CA ARG A 144 -5.59 -13.12 -17.38
C ARG A 144 -4.92 -11.76 -17.63
N LEU A 145 -5.47 -10.96 -18.53
CA LEU A 145 -5.02 -9.60 -18.84
C LEU A 145 -5.31 -8.59 -17.72
N TRP A 146 -6.14 -8.94 -16.72
CA TRP A 146 -6.46 -8.09 -15.58
C TRP A 146 -5.65 -8.47 -14.31
N LYS A 147 -4.77 -9.47 -14.41
CA LYS A 147 -3.84 -9.89 -13.36
C LYS A 147 -2.46 -9.34 -13.65
#